data_AF-F0T8X2-F1
#
_entry.id   AF-F0T8X2-F1
#
_cell.length_a   1.000
_cell.length_b   1.000
_cell.length_c   1.000
_cell.angle_alpha   90.00
_cell.angle_beta   90.00
_cell.angle_gamma   90.00
#
_symmetry.space_group_name_H-M   'P 1'
#
loop_
_entity.id
_entity.type
_entity.pdbx_description
1 polymer ?
#
loop_
_entity_poly.entity_id
_entity_poly.type
_entity_poly.pdbx_seq_one_letter_code
_entity_poly.pdbx_strand_id
1 'polypeptide(L)'
;MKCDKCGRENNETAVYCKSCGAALKDKENLIVRINARLNFLAVTLGLIVFIIVMFITSFLFIGLVTFKAVPAVVYILLVLVISVFVGSIIPGVWGSKTVDDGYINGSFLSLVVLVLAGIIAAFIFLAFMGVASILASAFGPASSLLGSGTSGAVSSLNSTSSASGTNVLNLILNLVELIASLVLILVSGAIGGALGVLIKDQFN
;
A
#
# COMPACT_ATOMS: atom_id res chain seq x y z
N MET A 1 -25.31 19.28 24.18
CA MET A 1 -26.11 18.53 23.17
C MET A 1 -27.29 17.81 23.83
N LYS A 2 -28.43 17.71 23.13
CA LYS A 2 -29.68 17.16 23.70
C LYS A 2 -29.81 15.69 23.31
N CYS A 3 -30.15 14.82 24.27
CA CYS A 3 -30.29 13.40 24.00
C CYS A 3 -31.62 13.12 23.26
N ASP A 4 -31.56 12.54 22.06
CA ASP A 4 -32.73 12.16 21.27
C ASP A 4 -33.70 11.22 21.99
N LYS A 5 -33.22 10.40 22.93
CA LYS A 5 -34.05 9.41 23.64
C LYS A 5 -34.74 9.92 24.89
N CYS A 6 -34.15 10.87 25.60
CA CYS A 6 -34.68 11.33 26.89
C CYS A 6 -34.82 12.85 27.02
N GLY A 7 -34.45 13.60 25.97
CA GLY A 7 -34.55 15.07 25.93
C GLY A 7 -33.60 15.81 26.88
N ARG A 8 -32.79 15.10 27.67
CA ARG A 8 -31.89 15.72 28.65
C ARG A 8 -30.65 16.30 27.97
N GLU A 9 -30.26 17.49 28.40
CA GLU A 9 -29.01 18.11 27.98
C GLU A 9 -27.82 17.38 28.61
N ASN A 10 -26.86 17.02 27.77
CA ASN A 10 -25.57 16.51 28.18
C ASN A 10 -24.48 17.50 27.78
N ASN A 11 -23.37 17.41 28.52
CA ASN A 11 -22.12 18.06 28.17
C ASN A 11 -21.77 17.72 26.72
N GLU A 12 -21.27 18.69 25.98
CA GLU A 12 -20.83 18.52 24.59
C GLU A 12 -19.72 17.49 24.46
N THR A 13 -19.01 17.14 25.54
CA THR A 13 -17.99 16.09 25.58
C THR A 13 -18.51 14.67 25.88
N ALA A 14 -19.80 14.50 26.19
CA ALA A 14 -20.33 13.22 26.61
C ALA A 14 -20.60 12.27 25.42
N VAL A 15 -20.05 11.05 25.47
CA VAL A 15 -20.28 9.97 24.48
C VAL A 15 -21.61 9.25 24.75
N TYR A 16 -21.99 9.16 26.02
CA TYR A 16 -23.24 8.53 26.46
C TYR A 16 -24.06 9.50 27.30
N CYS A 17 -25.38 9.42 27.18
CA CYS A 17 -26.28 10.21 27.99
C CYS A 17 -26.18 9.79 29.46
N LYS A 18 -25.87 10.74 30.35
CA LYS A 18 -25.74 10.50 31.80
C LYS A 18 -27.02 9.95 32.45
N SER A 19 -28.18 10.19 31.84
CA SER A 19 -29.47 9.80 32.43
C SER A 19 -30.05 8.49 31.91
N CYS A 20 -29.85 8.17 30.64
CA CYS A 20 -30.48 6.99 30.03
C CYS A 20 -29.47 6.01 29.42
N GLY A 21 -28.16 6.33 29.46
CA GLY A 21 -27.11 5.49 28.90
C GLY A 21 -27.08 5.42 27.37
N ALA A 22 -28.00 6.09 26.68
CA ALA A 22 -28.04 6.08 25.22
C ALA A 22 -26.80 6.78 24.63
N ALA A 23 -26.17 6.16 23.63
CA ALA A 23 -25.09 6.77 22.86
C ALA A 23 -25.59 8.04 22.17
N LEU A 24 -24.83 9.12 22.29
CA LEU A 24 -25.18 10.40 21.68
C LEU A 24 -24.55 10.46 20.28
N LYS A 25 -25.39 10.60 19.25
CA LYS A 25 -25.03 10.44 17.83
C LYS A 25 -23.92 11.38 17.33
N ASP A 26 -23.76 12.55 17.95
CA ASP A 26 -22.83 13.58 17.45
C ASP A 26 -21.35 13.29 17.73
N LYS A 27 -21.02 12.18 18.43
CA LYS A 27 -19.64 11.78 18.76
C LYS A 27 -19.31 10.34 18.43
N GLU A 28 -19.91 9.76 17.40
CA GLU A 28 -19.39 8.52 16.84
C GLU A 28 -18.01 8.79 16.20
N ASN A 29 -16.95 8.28 16.83
CA ASN A 29 -15.60 8.33 16.29
C ASN A 29 -15.61 7.70 14.87
N LEU A 30 -14.87 8.29 13.92
CA LEU A 30 -14.78 7.79 12.54
C LEU A 30 -14.42 6.28 12.49
N ILE A 31 -13.62 5.81 13.43
CA ILE A 31 -13.23 4.40 13.59
C ILE A 31 -14.45 3.50 13.85
N VAL A 32 -15.40 3.94 14.67
CA VAL A 32 -16.63 3.18 14.97
C VAL A 32 -17.51 3.09 13.73
N ARG A 33 -17.63 4.19 12.98
CA ARG A 33 -18.37 4.23 11.71
C ARG A 33 -17.74 3.33 10.67
N ILE A 34 -16.42 3.35 10.51
CA ILE A 34 -15.69 2.49 9.58
C ILE A 34 -15.84 1.02 9.98
N ASN A 35 -15.66 0.67 11.25
CA ASN A 35 -15.79 -0.71 11.73
C ASN A 35 -17.20 -1.28 11.54
N ALA A 36 -18.25 -0.46 11.68
CA ALA A 36 -19.63 -0.88 11.42
C ALA A 36 -19.93 -1.17 9.94
N ARG A 37 -19.12 -0.60 9.04
CA ARG A 37 -19.26 -0.69 7.57
C ARG A 37 -18.33 -1.74 6.97
N LEU A 38 -17.26 -2.09 7.68
CA LEU A 38 -16.27 -3.07 7.25
C LEU A 38 -16.80 -4.50 7.37
N ASN A 39 -16.79 -5.22 6.24
CA ASN A 39 -17.05 -6.64 6.24
C ASN A 39 -15.72 -7.41 6.12
N PHE A 40 -15.17 -7.83 7.25
CA PHE A 40 -13.85 -8.47 7.33
C PHE A 40 -13.74 -9.73 6.45
N LEU A 41 -14.83 -10.50 6.33
CA LEU A 41 -14.86 -11.69 5.49
C LEU A 41 -14.70 -11.32 4.00
N ALA A 42 -15.40 -10.28 3.57
CA ALA A 42 -15.35 -9.81 2.20
C ALA A 42 -13.95 -9.26 1.84
N VAL A 43 -13.33 -8.51 2.75
CA VAL A 43 -11.95 -8.01 2.60
C VAL A 43 -10.96 -9.18 2.51
N THR A 44 -11.12 -10.21 3.35
CA THR A 44 -10.25 -11.41 3.31
C THR A 44 -10.40 -12.14 1.98
N LEU A 45 -11.61 -12.26 1.45
CA LEU A 45 -11.86 -12.86 0.13
C LEU A 45 -11.19 -12.05 -0.99
N GLY A 46 -11.29 -10.72 -0.92
CA GLY A 46 -10.60 -9.79 -1.84
C GLY A 46 -9.08 -9.95 -1.81
N LEU A 47 -8.50 -10.18 -0.63
CA LEU A 47 -7.06 -10.41 -0.50
C LEU A 47 -6.62 -11.72 -1.19
N ILE A 48 -7.41 -12.79 -1.07
CA ILE A 48 -7.11 -14.06 -1.76
C ILE A 48 -7.13 -13.86 -3.27
N VAL A 49 -8.15 -13.16 -3.79
CA VAL A 49 -8.24 -12.87 -5.23
C VAL A 49 -7.11 -11.95 -5.69
N PHE A 50 -6.73 -10.96 -4.89
CA PHE A 50 -5.56 -10.12 -5.14
C PHE A 50 -4.30 -10.97 -5.36
N ILE A 51 -4.03 -11.95 -4.50
CA ILE A 51 -2.86 -12.84 -4.62
C ILE A 51 -2.90 -13.64 -5.93
N ILE A 52 -4.06 -14.20 -6.27
CA ILE A 52 -4.25 -14.97 -7.51
C ILE A 52 -4.01 -14.09 -8.73
N VAL A 53 -4.60 -12.89 -8.76
CA VAL A 53 -4.46 -11.94 -9.86
C VAL A 53 -3.02 -11.45 -9.98
N MET A 54 -2.33 -11.21 -8.86
CA MET A 54 -0.93 -10.81 -8.84
C MET A 54 -0.03 -11.88 -9.50
N PHE A 55 -0.32 -13.17 -9.24
CA PHE A 55 0.37 -14.26 -9.94
C PHE A 55 0.08 -14.24 -11.44
N ILE A 56 -1.19 -14.21 -11.85
CA ILE A 56 -1.60 -14.25 -13.28
C ILE A 56 -1.03 -13.05 -14.05
N THR A 57 -1.14 -11.84 -13.51
CA THR A 57 -0.62 -10.62 -14.14
C THR A 57 0.90 -10.65 -14.25
N SER A 58 1.62 -11.23 -13.29
CA SER A 58 3.07 -11.39 -13.40
C SER A 58 3.46 -12.24 -14.63
N PHE A 59 2.74 -13.34 -14.92
CA PHE A 59 2.98 -14.14 -16.12
C PHE A 59 2.58 -13.41 -17.40
N LEU A 60 1.43 -12.75 -17.40
CA LEU A 60 0.86 -12.14 -18.60
C LEU A 60 1.71 -10.96 -19.09
N PHE A 61 2.29 -10.20 -18.17
CA PHE A 61 3.09 -9.03 -18.49
C PHE A 61 4.59 -9.33 -18.61
N ILE A 62 5.04 -10.58 -18.43
CA ILE A 62 6.48 -10.93 -18.51
C ILE A 62 7.10 -10.58 -19.87
N GLY A 63 6.31 -10.68 -20.94
CA GLY A 63 6.74 -10.33 -22.29
C GLY A 63 7.13 -8.85 -22.44
N LEU A 64 6.45 -7.94 -21.73
CA LEU A 64 6.70 -6.50 -21.82
C LEU A 64 8.07 -6.11 -21.24
N VAL A 65 8.56 -6.87 -20.25
CA VAL A 65 9.88 -6.66 -19.64
C VAL A 65 10.98 -7.07 -20.62
N THR A 66 10.77 -8.15 -21.37
CA THR A 66 11.75 -8.69 -22.33
C THR A 66 12.03 -7.73 -23.49
N PHE A 67 11.05 -6.92 -23.90
CA PHE A 67 11.21 -5.94 -24.98
C PHE A 67 11.86 -4.62 -24.55
N LYS A 68 12.26 -4.46 -23.26
CA LYS A 68 12.77 -3.19 -22.68
C LYS A 68 11.89 -1.97 -22.96
N ALA A 69 10.61 -2.18 -23.28
CA ALA A 69 9.70 -1.09 -23.66
C ALA A 69 9.25 -0.25 -22.47
N VAL A 70 9.29 -0.81 -21.25
CA VAL A 70 8.77 -0.18 -20.03
C VAL A 70 9.80 -0.29 -18.91
N PRO A 71 10.10 0.81 -18.17
CA PRO A 71 10.96 0.75 -17.00
C PRO A 71 10.37 -0.13 -15.90
N ALA A 72 11.23 -0.84 -15.16
CA ALA A 72 10.82 -1.83 -14.16
C ALA A 72 9.89 -1.27 -13.07
N VAL A 73 10.10 0.00 -12.66
CA VAL A 73 9.27 0.67 -11.64
C VAL A 73 7.82 0.81 -12.13
N VAL A 74 7.63 1.27 -13.37
CA VAL A 74 6.30 1.45 -13.97
C VAL A 74 5.61 0.10 -14.15
N TYR A 75 6.36 -0.95 -14.51
CA TYR A 75 5.84 -2.31 -14.59
C TYR A 75 5.30 -2.80 -13.23
N ILE A 76 6.08 -2.68 -12.16
CA ILE A 76 5.67 -3.11 -10.81
C ILE A 76 4.41 -2.35 -10.37
N LEU A 77 4.40 -1.03 -10.59
CA LEU A 77 3.27 -0.17 -10.25
C LEU A 77 2.01 -0.57 -11.02
N LEU A 78 2.13 -0.85 -12.31
CA LEU A 78 1.00 -1.27 -13.15
C LEU A 78 0.41 -2.62 -12.69
N VAL A 79 1.26 -3.61 -12.43
CA VAL A 79 0.83 -4.91 -11.91
C VAL A 79 0.12 -4.75 -10.56
N LEU A 80 0.66 -3.93 -9.67
CA LEU A 80 0.09 -3.71 -8.34
C LEU A 80 -1.25 -2.96 -8.41
N VAL A 81 -1.38 -1.94 -9.26
CA VAL A 81 -2.62 -1.20 -9.44
C VAL A 81 -3.73 -2.07 -9.99
N ILE A 82 -3.44 -2.89 -11.02
CA ILE A 82 -4.42 -3.80 -11.64
C ILE A 82 -4.84 -4.87 -10.63
N SER A 83 -3.88 -5.48 -9.92
CA SER A 83 -4.20 -6.51 -8.93
C SER A 83 -5.02 -5.97 -7.76
N VAL A 84 -4.66 -4.80 -7.21
CA VAL A 84 -5.45 -4.13 -6.16
C VAL A 84 -6.84 -3.79 -6.66
N PHE A 85 -6.95 -3.23 -7.87
CA PHE A 85 -8.23 -2.89 -8.47
C PHE A 85 -9.13 -4.13 -8.58
N VAL A 86 -8.67 -5.21 -9.22
CA VAL A 86 -9.46 -6.43 -9.38
C VAL A 86 -9.76 -7.10 -8.03
N GLY A 87 -8.78 -7.16 -7.13
CA GLY A 87 -8.96 -7.71 -5.79
C GLY A 87 -10.01 -6.93 -4.97
N SER A 88 -10.12 -5.62 -5.18
CA SER A 88 -11.09 -4.76 -4.50
C SER A 88 -12.52 -4.85 -5.05
N ILE A 89 -12.73 -5.36 -6.26
CA ILE A 89 -14.09 -5.61 -6.80
C ILE A 89 -14.84 -6.62 -5.93
N ILE A 90 -14.14 -7.67 -5.50
CA ILE A 90 -14.70 -8.79 -4.74
C ILE A 90 -15.38 -8.36 -3.43
N PRO A 91 -14.74 -7.56 -2.54
CA PRO A 91 -15.40 -7.04 -1.35
C PRO A 91 -16.58 -6.10 -1.67
N GLY A 92 -16.57 -5.44 -2.82
CA GLY A 92 -17.72 -4.68 -3.32
C GLY A 92 -18.92 -5.59 -3.62
N VAL A 93 -18.72 -6.63 -4.44
CA VAL A 93 -19.81 -7.53 -4.86
C VAL A 93 -20.39 -8.31 -3.67
N TRP A 94 -19.53 -8.89 -2.82
CA TRP A 94 -19.98 -9.80 -1.76
C TRP A 94 -20.25 -9.11 -0.42
N GLY A 95 -19.49 -8.07 -0.08
CA GLY A 95 -19.48 -7.50 1.27
C GLY A 95 -20.38 -6.30 1.47
N SER A 96 -20.73 -5.61 0.38
CA SER A 96 -21.24 -4.23 0.44
C SER A 96 -22.71 -4.17 0.00
N LYS A 97 -23.50 -3.31 0.67
CA LYS A 97 -24.91 -3.07 0.32
C LYS A 97 -25.09 -1.74 -0.41
N THR A 98 -24.22 -0.79 -0.13
CA THR A 98 -24.23 0.54 -0.73
C THR A 98 -22.87 0.85 -1.35
N VAL A 99 -22.83 1.76 -2.31
CA VAL A 99 -21.59 2.18 -2.97
C VAL A 99 -20.58 2.75 -1.96
N ASP A 100 -21.07 3.42 -0.92
CA ASP A 100 -20.27 3.92 0.20
C ASP A 100 -19.56 2.79 0.97
N ASP A 101 -20.26 1.67 1.23
CA ASP A 101 -19.64 0.49 1.85
C ASP A 101 -18.56 -0.10 0.92
N GLY A 102 -18.78 -0.05 -0.40
CA GLY A 102 -17.83 -0.48 -1.41
C GLY A 102 -16.54 0.33 -1.39
N TYR A 103 -16.63 1.66 -1.33
CA TYR A 103 -15.48 2.55 -1.20
C TYR A 103 -14.67 2.26 0.08
N ILE A 104 -15.35 2.04 1.21
CA ILE A 104 -14.69 1.78 2.50
C ILE A 104 -13.99 0.41 2.49
N ASN A 105 -14.68 -0.64 2.02
CA ASN A 105 -14.10 -1.98 1.97
C ASN A 105 -12.92 -2.07 0.97
N GLY A 106 -13.05 -1.43 -0.19
CA GLY A 106 -12.01 -1.38 -1.21
C GLY A 106 -10.78 -0.58 -0.79
N SER A 107 -10.99 0.58 -0.16
CA SER A 107 -9.88 1.38 0.39
C SER A 107 -9.15 0.68 1.55
N PHE A 108 -9.89 -0.02 2.43
CA PHE A 108 -9.28 -0.80 3.49
C PHE A 108 -8.44 -1.97 2.96
N LEU A 109 -8.92 -2.67 1.93
CA LEU A 109 -8.12 -3.71 1.25
C LEU A 109 -6.81 -3.12 0.70
N SER A 110 -6.87 -1.99 0.00
CA SER A 110 -5.68 -1.33 -0.56
C SER A 110 -4.68 -0.91 0.53
N LEU A 111 -5.17 -0.42 1.66
CA LEU A 111 -4.33 -0.10 2.81
C LEU A 111 -3.63 -1.35 3.37
N VAL A 112 -4.37 -2.45 3.54
CA VAL A 112 -3.80 -3.74 3.99
C VAL A 112 -2.73 -4.24 3.00
N VAL A 113 -2.99 -4.14 1.70
CA VAL A 113 -2.03 -4.53 0.66
C VAL A 113 -0.78 -3.66 0.69
N LEU A 114 -0.91 -2.33 0.84
CA LEU A 114 0.23 -1.42 0.94
C LEU A 114 1.11 -1.72 2.15
N VAL A 115 0.49 -1.95 3.32
CA VAL A 115 1.22 -2.33 4.53
C VAL A 115 1.94 -3.65 4.34
N LEU A 116 1.27 -4.67 3.79
CA LEU A 116 1.88 -5.98 3.51
C LEU A 116 3.02 -5.86 2.50
N ALA A 117 2.84 -5.12 1.40
CA ALA A 117 3.85 -4.91 0.39
C ALA A 117 5.07 -4.18 0.95
N GLY A 118 4.87 -3.16 1.80
CA GLY A 118 5.94 -2.45 2.50
C GLY A 118 6.73 -3.36 3.44
N ILE A 119 6.05 -4.21 4.21
CA ILE A 119 6.68 -5.21 5.07
C ILE A 119 7.51 -6.19 4.24
N ILE A 120 6.94 -6.75 3.17
CA ILE A 120 7.63 -7.69 2.27
C ILE A 120 8.87 -7.04 1.65
N ALA A 121 8.74 -5.81 1.15
CA ALA A 121 9.86 -5.06 0.57
C ALA A 121 10.98 -4.82 1.59
N ALA A 122 10.63 -4.49 2.84
CA ALA A 122 11.60 -4.32 3.91
C ALA A 122 12.35 -5.62 4.24
N PHE A 123 11.63 -6.76 4.31
CA PHE A 123 12.27 -8.07 4.53
C PHE A 123 13.17 -8.48 3.37
N ILE A 124 12.75 -8.26 2.12
CA ILE A 124 13.56 -8.52 0.94
C ILE A 124 14.83 -7.67 0.97
N PHE A 125 14.69 -6.38 1.26
CA PHE A 125 15.83 -5.47 1.37
C PHE A 125 16.80 -5.88 2.48
N LEU A 126 16.29 -6.26 3.66
CA LEU A 126 17.08 -6.78 4.76
C LEU A 126 17.84 -8.05 4.36
N ALA A 127 17.18 -8.98 3.67
CA ALA A 127 17.80 -10.22 3.19
C ALA A 127 18.91 -9.94 2.17
N PHE A 128 18.68 -9.03 1.21
CA PHE A 128 19.72 -8.65 0.25
C PHE A 128 20.92 -7.97 0.91
N MET A 129 20.69 -7.04 1.84
CA MET A 129 21.78 -6.41 2.59
C MET A 129 22.53 -7.42 3.47
N GLY A 130 21.81 -8.34 4.10
CA GLY A 130 22.40 -9.45 4.87
C GLY A 130 23.33 -10.30 4.01
N VAL A 131 22.84 -10.80 2.87
CA VAL A 131 23.63 -11.62 1.94
C VAL A 131 24.80 -10.83 1.37
N ALA A 132 24.60 -9.57 0.98
CA ALA A 132 25.68 -8.72 0.46
C ALA A 132 26.79 -8.51 1.50
N SER A 133 26.43 -8.31 2.77
CA SER A 133 27.39 -8.13 3.87
C SER A 133 28.22 -9.39 4.12
N ILE A 134 27.58 -10.56 4.04
CA ILE A 134 28.26 -11.86 4.20
C ILE A 134 29.19 -12.11 3.02
N LEU A 135 28.74 -11.87 1.78
CA LEU A 135 29.59 -11.98 0.59
C LEU A 135 30.78 -11.03 0.65
N ALA A 136 30.58 -9.78 1.04
CA ALA A 136 31.65 -8.80 1.21
C ALA A 136 32.67 -9.28 2.26
N SER A 137 32.23 -9.92 3.34
CA SER A 137 33.12 -10.50 4.36
C SER A 137 33.86 -11.77 3.90
N ALA A 138 33.23 -12.59 3.05
CA ALA A 138 33.82 -13.83 2.53
C ALA A 138 34.86 -13.58 1.42
N PHE A 139 34.67 -12.52 0.62
CA PHE A 139 35.58 -12.15 -0.47
C PHE A 139 36.51 -10.96 -0.13
N GLY A 140 36.29 -10.28 1.00
CA GLY A 140 37.18 -9.24 1.52
C GLY A 140 38.64 -9.68 1.64
N PRO A 141 38.98 -10.88 2.15
CA PRO A 141 40.37 -11.34 2.24
C PRO A 141 41.02 -11.64 0.87
N ALA A 142 40.23 -11.98 -0.16
CA ALA A 142 40.75 -12.23 -1.50
C ALA A 142 41.21 -10.92 -2.18
N SER A 143 40.56 -9.79 -1.88
CA SER A 143 41.01 -8.48 -2.36
C SER A 143 42.31 -7.99 -1.70
N SER A 144 42.63 -8.45 -0.48
CA SER A 144 43.93 -8.20 0.17
C SER A 144 45.05 -9.15 -0.26
N LEU A 145 44.73 -10.32 -0.82
CA LEU A 145 45.72 -11.29 -1.31
C LEU A 145 46.10 -11.08 -2.78
N LEU A 146 45.24 -10.46 -3.59
CA LEU A 146 45.57 -10.02 -4.96
C LEU A 146 46.22 -8.63 -5.02
N GLY A 147 46.38 -7.94 -3.89
CA GLY A 147 46.99 -6.61 -3.80
C GLY A 147 48.50 -6.57 -3.52
N SER A 148 49.17 -7.73 -3.34
CA SER A 148 50.62 -7.78 -3.08
C SER A 148 51.45 -7.97 -4.38
N GLY A 149 51.16 -7.17 -5.40
CA GLY A 149 51.90 -7.30 -6.67
C GLY A 149 51.49 -6.34 -7.77
N THR A 150 51.30 -5.05 -7.48
CA THR A 150 51.60 -3.94 -8.41
C THR A 150 51.32 -2.61 -7.72
N SER A 151 52.37 -1.83 -7.56
CA SER A 151 52.33 -0.42 -7.21
C SER A 151 51.50 0.36 -8.25
N GLY A 152 50.25 0.64 -7.90
CA GLY A 152 49.35 1.55 -8.61
C GLY A 152 48.49 2.24 -7.57
N ALA A 153 48.65 3.57 -7.48
CA ALA A 153 48.10 4.44 -6.45
C ALA A 153 46.65 4.10 -6.04
N VAL A 154 46.48 3.76 -4.77
CA VAL A 154 45.19 3.83 -4.09
C VAL A 154 44.89 5.31 -3.89
N SER A 155 44.46 5.98 -4.96
CA SER A 155 43.74 7.23 -4.83
C SER A 155 42.36 6.89 -4.30
N SER A 156 42.17 7.21 -3.03
CA SER A 156 40.88 7.45 -2.39
C SER A 156 39.98 8.26 -3.33
N LEU A 157 39.15 7.59 -4.13
CA LEU A 157 37.98 8.22 -4.73
C LEU A 157 36.81 7.97 -3.79
N ASN A 158 36.88 8.73 -2.71
CA ASN A 158 35.70 9.21 -2.01
C ASN A 158 34.86 9.97 -3.05
N SER A 159 33.97 9.26 -3.76
CA SER A 159 32.94 9.88 -4.59
C SER A 159 31.81 10.40 -3.69
N THR A 160 32.15 11.27 -2.72
CA THR A 160 31.24 12.34 -2.31
C THR A 160 31.38 13.45 -3.36
N SER A 161 30.83 13.20 -4.54
CA SER A 161 30.54 14.27 -5.49
C SER A 161 29.25 14.95 -5.03
N SER A 162 29.38 15.83 -4.04
CA SER A 162 28.43 16.91 -3.83
C SER A 162 28.69 17.98 -4.90
N ALA A 163 27.85 17.99 -5.93
CA ALA A 163 27.55 19.15 -6.77
C ALA A 163 26.06 19.02 -7.15
N SER A 164 25.12 19.49 -6.33
CA SER A 164 24.69 20.88 -6.14
C SER A 164 23.99 21.44 -7.39
N GLY A 165 22.65 21.51 -7.33
CA GLY A 165 21.80 22.21 -8.30
C GLY A 165 20.63 21.38 -8.83
N THR A 166 20.87 20.14 -9.24
CA THR A 166 19.87 19.25 -9.87
C THR A 166 19.29 18.19 -8.92
N ASN A 167 19.86 18.06 -7.72
CA ASN A 167 19.52 16.99 -6.77
C ASN A 167 18.24 17.26 -5.98
N VAL A 168 17.91 18.53 -5.70
CA VAL A 168 16.70 18.87 -4.92
C VAL A 168 15.46 18.67 -5.78
N LEU A 169 15.50 19.08 -7.06
CA LEU A 169 14.37 18.89 -7.96
C LEU A 169 14.10 17.40 -8.24
N ASN A 170 15.15 16.60 -8.45
CA ASN A 170 15.01 15.14 -8.59
C ASN A 170 14.55 14.46 -7.29
N LEU A 171 15.00 14.93 -6.13
CA LEU A 171 14.51 14.44 -4.83
C LEU A 171 13.01 14.74 -4.66
N ILE A 172 12.59 15.98 -4.96
CA ILE A 172 11.19 16.41 -4.90
C ILE A 172 10.35 15.60 -5.90
N LEU A 173 10.83 15.42 -7.14
CA LEU A 173 10.14 14.64 -8.16
C LEU A 173 9.98 13.17 -7.75
N ASN A 174 11.02 12.52 -7.24
CA ASN A 174 10.93 11.15 -6.76
C ASN A 174 10.00 11.02 -5.55
N LEU A 175 10.00 12.01 -4.65
CA LEU A 175 9.09 12.04 -3.51
C LEU A 175 7.64 12.21 -3.94
N VAL A 176 7.38 13.11 -4.89
CA VAL A 176 6.05 13.33 -5.48
C VAL A 176 5.58 12.08 -6.23
N GLU A 177 6.46 11.42 -6.99
CA GLU A 177 6.16 10.17 -7.69
C GLU A 177 5.78 9.06 -6.70
N LEU A 178 6.53 8.93 -5.59
CA LEU A 178 6.21 7.97 -4.55
C LEU A 178 4.86 8.26 -3.89
N ILE A 179 4.57 9.51 -3.53
CA ILE A 179 3.28 9.89 -2.94
C ILE A 179 2.14 9.65 -3.96
N ALA A 180 2.35 10.04 -5.22
CA ALA A 180 1.38 9.82 -6.28
C ALA A 180 1.08 8.34 -6.49
N SER A 181 2.11 7.48 -6.47
CA SER A 181 1.92 6.02 -6.57
C SER A 181 1.05 5.47 -5.44
N LEU A 182 1.29 5.93 -4.21
CA LEU A 182 0.57 5.49 -3.02
C LEU A 182 -0.90 5.91 -3.08
N VAL A 183 -1.16 7.17 -3.48
CA VAL A 183 -2.53 7.67 -3.71
C VAL A 183 -3.21 6.89 -4.83
N LEU A 184 -2.52 6.60 -5.92
CA LEU A 184 -3.09 5.88 -7.07
C LEU A 184 -3.51 4.46 -6.69
N ILE A 185 -2.74 3.78 -5.85
CA ILE A 185 -3.06 2.45 -5.32
C ILE A 185 -4.27 2.51 -4.37
N LEU A 186 -4.36 3.53 -3.51
CA LEU A 186 -5.51 3.72 -2.63
C LEU A 186 -6.79 4.01 -3.42
N VAL A 187 -6.69 4.90 -4.40
CA VAL A 187 -7.80 5.28 -5.28
C VAL A 187 -8.25 4.11 -6.14
N SER A 188 -7.33 3.30 -6.67
CA SER A 188 -7.70 2.13 -7.47
C SER A 188 -8.49 1.10 -6.65
N GLY A 189 -8.10 0.86 -5.40
CA GLY A 189 -8.85 0.00 -4.48
C GLY A 189 -10.23 0.56 -4.13
N ALA A 190 -10.34 1.87 -3.90
CA ALA A 190 -11.62 2.52 -3.62
C ALA A 190 -12.58 2.43 -4.83
N ILE A 191 -12.08 2.71 -6.04
CA ILE A 191 -12.87 2.65 -7.28
C ILE A 191 -13.29 1.21 -7.57
N GLY A 192 -12.39 0.23 -7.46
CA GLY A 192 -12.73 -1.17 -7.70
C GLY A 192 -13.79 -1.68 -6.72
N GLY A 193 -13.71 -1.30 -5.44
CA GLY A 193 -14.73 -1.58 -4.43
C GLY A 193 -16.11 -1.01 -4.78
N ALA A 194 -16.17 0.25 -5.22
CA ALA A 194 -17.41 0.87 -5.68
C ALA A 194 -17.98 0.19 -6.94
N LEU A 195 -17.13 -0.11 -7.92
CA LEU A 195 -17.52 -0.82 -9.13
C LEU A 195 -18.08 -2.21 -8.83
N GLY A 196 -17.54 -2.91 -7.83
CA GLY A 196 -18.08 -4.19 -7.39
C GLY A 196 -19.53 -4.12 -6.92
N VAL A 197 -19.91 -3.02 -6.25
CA VAL A 197 -21.31 -2.79 -5.85
C VAL A 197 -22.19 -2.53 -7.07
N LEU A 198 -21.73 -1.71 -8.00
CA LEU A 198 -22.49 -1.43 -9.23
C LEU A 198 -22.71 -2.69 -10.06
N ILE A 199 -21.69 -3.56 -10.15
CA ILE A 199 -21.82 -4.86 -10.82
C ILE A 199 -22.89 -5.70 -10.12
N LYS A 200 -22.84 -5.81 -8.78
CA LYS A 200 -23.85 -6.53 -8.01
C LYS A 200 -25.26 -6.03 -8.28
N ASP A 201 -25.47 -4.72 -8.28
CA ASP A 201 -26.78 -4.10 -8.49
C ASP A 201 -27.34 -4.33 -9.91
N GLN A 202 -26.48 -4.62 -10.89
CA GLN A 202 -26.92 -4.98 -12.25
C GLN A 202 -27.33 -6.45 -12.36
N PHE A 203 -26.83 -7.33 -11.49
CA PHE A 203 -27.07 -8.78 -11.55
C PHE A 203 -28.16 -9.28 -10.58
N ASN A 204 -28.65 -8.42 -9.69
CA ASN A 204 -29.70 -8.73 -8.70
C ASN A 204 -31.01 -8.02 -9.05
#